data_AF-A0A3D9GZ22-F1
#
_entry.id   AF-A0A3D9GZ22-F1
#
_cell.length_a   1.000
_cell.length_b   1.000
_cell.length_c   1.000
_cell.angle_alpha   90.00
_cell.angle_beta   90.00
_cell.angle_gamma   90.00
#
_symmetry.space_group_name_H-M   'P 1'
#
loop_
_entity.id
_entity.type
_entity.pdbx_description
1 polymer ?
#
loop_
_entity_poly.entity_id
_entity_poly.type
_entity_poly.pdbx_seq_one_letter_code
_entity_poly.pdbx_strand_id
1 'polypeptide(L)' 'MAKIKVKKVKSAINRTKRQKLTLQALGLKKIGQVVEHDATSSILGMVKKVEHLVSVEEA' A
#
# COMPACT_ATOMS: atom_id res chain seq x y z
N MET A 1 6.93 -14.26 -10.18
CA MET A 1 7.42 -12.99 -9.58
C MET A 1 7.24 -13.11 -8.08
N ALA A 2 8.12 -12.53 -7.27
CA ALA A 2 7.89 -12.48 -5.82
C ALA A 2 6.60 -11.68 -5.56
N LYS A 3 5.75 -12.17 -4.65
CA LYS A 3 4.52 -11.47 -4.27
C LYS A 3 4.73 -10.79 -2.94
N ILE A 4 4.04 -9.67 -2.76
CA ILE A 4 4.02 -8.95 -1.48
C ILE A 4 2.59 -8.81 -1.01
N LYS A 5 2.39 -9.01 0.28
CA LYS A 5 1.13 -8.72 0.98
C LYS A 5 1.22 -7.33 1.57
N VAL A 6 0.39 -6.42 1.09
CA VAL A 6 0.33 -5.05 1.59
C VAL A 6 -0.92 -4.87 2.44
N LYS A 7 -0.72 -4.52 3.71
CA LYS A 7 -1.79 -4.27 4.68
C LYS A 7 -1.86 -2.80 5.05
N LYS A 8 -3.05 -2.20 5.01
CA LYS A 8 -3.23 -0.82 5.50
C LYS A 8 -3.34 -0.78 7.02
N VAL A 9 -2.35 -0.21 7.68
CA VAL A 9 -2.28 -0.15 9.16
C VAL A 9 -2.77 1.19 9.70
N LYS A 10 -2.55 2.29 8.97
CA LYS A 10 -2.97 3.63 9.41
C LYS A 10 -4.01 4.25 8.49
N SER A 11 -4.76 5.20 9.05
CA SER A 11 -5.79 5.95 8.31
C SER A 11 -5.19 6.86 7.24
N ALA A 12 -5.97 7.08 6.17
CA ALA A 12 -5.67 8.03 5.11
C ALA A 12 -6.19 9.45 5.41
N ILE A 13 -6.86 9.65 6.55
CA ILE A 13 -7.34 10.98 7.00
C ILE A 13 -6.14 11.90 7.22
N ASN A 14 -6.30 13.18 6.85
CA ASN A 14 -5.25 14.20 6.92
C ASN A 14 -3.93 13.82 6.20
N ARG A 15 -4.01 12.98 5.16
CA ARG A 15 -2.90 12.69 4.25
C ARG A 15 -3.03 13.46 2.95
N THR A 16 -1.90 13.67 2.29
CA THR A 16 -1.85 14.39 1.01
C THR A 16 -2.72 13.68 -0.03
N LYS A 17 -3.27 14.44 -0.99
CA LYS A 17 -4.10 13.88 -2.08
C LYS A 17 -3.36 12.75 -2.82
N ARG A 18 -2.06 12.92 -3.06
CA ARG A 18 -1.22 11.91 -3.72
C ARG A 18 -1.18 10.59 -2.96
N GLN A 19 -0.94 10.61 -1.64
CA GLN A 19 -0.93 9.39 -0.82
C GLN A 19 -2.29 8.71 -0.78
N LYS A 20 -3.39 9.47 -0.72
CA LYS A 20 -4.74 8.91 -0.79
C LYS A 20 -4.98 8.17 -2.11
N LEU A 21 -4.57 8.76 -3.23
CA LEU A 21 -4.66 8.12 -4.54
C LEU A 21 -3.77 6.87 -4.65
N THR A 22 -2.56 6.90 -4.10
CA THR A 22 -1.68 5.72 -4.07
C THR A 22 -2.31 4.57 -3.28
N LEU A 23 -2.90 4.84 -2.12
CA LEU A 23 -3.61 3.81 -1.36
C LEU A 23 -4.82 3.25 -2.12
N GLN A 24 -5.55 4.09 -2.86
CA GLN A 24 -6.65 3.65 -3.71
C GLN A 24 -6.17 2.80 -4.89
N ALA A 25 -5.08 3.19 -5.55
CA ALA A 25 -4.46 2.44 -6.65
C ALA A 25 -3.96 1.07 -6.21
N LEU A 26 -3.41 0.98 -4.98
CA LEU A 26 -3.04 -0.30 -4.36
C LEU A 26 -4.25 -1.11 -3.86
N GLY A 27 -5.47 -0.62 -4.01
CA GLY A 27 -6.70 -1.31 -3.61
C GLY A 27 -7.05 -1.21 -2.11
N LEU A 28 -6.33 -0.39 -1.34
CA LEU A 28 -6.42 -0.30 0.13
C LEU A 28 -7.45 0.74 0.60
N LYS A 29 -8.72 0.32 0.62
CA LYS A 29 -9.86 1.15 1.02
C LYS A 29 -9.99 1.22 2.55
N LYS A 30 -10.06 0.08 3.23
CA LYS A 30 -10.33 -0.01 4.69
C LYS A 30 -9.06 -0.28 5.51
N ILE A 31 -9.05 0.13 6.78
CA ILE A 31 -7.98 -0.24 7.72
C ILE A 31 -8.03 -1.75 7.95
N GLY A 32 -6.86 -2.39 8.03
CA GLY A 32 -6.72 -3.83 8.19
C GLY A 32 -6.86 -4.63 6.89
N GLN A 33 -7.28 -4.00 5.78
CA GLN A 33 -7.36 -4.66 4.49
C GLN A 33 -5.98 -5.07 3.99
N VAL A 34 -5.87 -6.31 3.51
CA VAL A 34 -4.67 -6.89 2.91
C VAL A 34 -4.93 -7.12 1.43
N VAL A 35 -3.98 -6.75 0.58
CA VAL A 35 -4.03 -7.01 -0.87
C VAL A 35 -2.67 -7.57 -1.30
N GLU A 36 -2.71 -8.63 -2.11
CA GLU A 36 -1.51 -9.20 -2.73
C GLU A 36 -1.19 -8.48 -4.04
N HIS A 37 0.07 -8.13 -4.23
CA HIS A 37 0.58 -7.54 -5.47
C HIS A 37 1.88 -8.22 -5.89
N ASP A 38 2.16 -8.23 -7.18
CA ASP A 38 3.47 -8.64 -7.69
C ASP A 38 4.52 -7.56 -7.37
N ALA A 39 5.71 -7.98 -6.95
CA ALA A 39 6.83 -7.10 -6.59
C ALA A 39 7.50 -6.48 -7.82
N THR A 40 6.74 -5.68 -8.57
CA THR A 40 7.25 -4.85 -9.67
C THR A 40 7.85 -3.56 -9.13
N SER A 41 8.81 -2.97 -9.85
CA SER A 41 9.45 -1.70 -9.46
C SER A 41 8.43 -0.56 -9.25
N SER A 42 7.35 -0.53 -10.04
CA SER A 42 6.26 0.43 -9.90
C SER A 42 5.49 0.25 -8.58
N ILE A 43 5.12 -0.98 -8.23
CA ILE A 43 4.41 -1.27 -6.97
C ILE A 43 5.31 -0.97 -5.77
N LEU A 44 6.57 -1.39 -5.81
CA LEU A 44 7.54 -1.09 -4.73
C LEU A 44 7.72 0.42 -4.54
N GLY A 45 7.75 1.20 -5.62
CA GLY A 45 7.80 2.66 -5.56
C GLY A 45 6.54 3.27 -4.93
N MET A 46 5.36 2.76 -5.29
CA MET A 46 4.09 3.18 -4.68
C MET A 46 4.06 2.88 -3.18
N VAL A 47 4.43 1.66 -2.81
CA VAL A 47 4.48 1.19 -1.42
C VAL A 47 5.46 2.03 -0.59
N LYS A 48 6.66 2.29 -1.10
CA LYS A 48 7.65 3.17 -0.45
C LYS A 48 7.10 4.56 -0.17
N LYS A 49 6.29 5.13 -1.07
CA LYS A 49 5.67 6.45 -0.88
C LYS A 49 4.68 6.49 0.29
N VAL A 50 4.07 5.36 0.63
CA VAL A 50 3.07 5.22 1.69
C VAL A 50 3.53 4.27 2.81
N GLU A 51 4.83 4.01 2.93
CA GLU A 51 5.41 3.01 3.85
C GLU A 51 4.96 3.18 5.30
N HIS A 52 4.86 4.42 5.76
CA HIS A 52 4.42 4.76 7.12
C HIS A 52 2.92 4.48 7.39
N LEU A 53 2.13 4.15 6.36
CA LEU A 53 0.70 3.85 6.42
C LEU A 53 0.38 2.37 6.22
N VAL A 54 1.34 1.59 5.70
CA VAL A 54 1.15 0.19 5.32
C VAL A 54 2.17 -0.72 6.01
N SER A 55 1.82 -1.98 6.18
CA SER A 55 2.76 -3.06 6.51
C SER A 55 2.91 -3.93 5.28
N VAL A 56 4.14 -4.37 5.00
CA VAL A 56 4.45 -5.20 3.85
C VAL A 56 5.06 -6.49 4.39
N GLU A 57 4.53 -7.62 3.94
CA GLU A 57 5.07 -8.95 4.20
C GLU A 57 5.43 -9.57 2.85
N GLU A 58 6.61 -10.18 2.75
CA GLU A 58 7.02 -10.96 1.58
C GLU A 58 6.26 -12.30 1.61
N ALA A 59 5.69 -12.71 0.47
CA ALA A 59 4.90 -13.92 0.31
C ALA A 59 5.56 -14.91 -0.65
#